data_AF-A0A2S9FE92-F1
#
_entry.id   AF-A0A2S9FE92-F1
#
_cell.length_a   1.000
_cell.length_b   1.000
_cell.length_c   1.000
_cell.angle_alpha   90.00
_cell.angle_beta   90.00
_cell.angle_gamma   90.00
#
_symmetry.space_group_name_H-M   'P 1'
#
loop_
_entity.id
_entity.type
_entity.pdbx_description
1 polymer ?
#
loop_
_entity_poly.entity_id
_entity_poly.type
_entity_poly.pdbx_seq_one_letter_code
_entity_poly.pdbx_strand_id
1 'polypeptide(L)'
;SKPYGYLGFGEVAVFVFFGLVAVLGTQYTQALRIDWVGLTLAIATGCLSSAVLVANNLRDIPTDKESGKITLAVRLGDAKTRVLFQALLVVAFVLTLVLILATPWCAVGLVALPLAVRAAKPVRSGLGGRDLIPVLKDTGLTMLVWAVAVAAALVFSPTWA
;
A
#
# COMPACT_ATOMS: atom_id res chain seq x y z
N SER A 1 -13.87 -26.89 -3.97
CA SER A 1 -12.68 -26.03 -4.19
C SER A 1 -12.61 -25.02 -3.06
N LYS A 2 -11.52 -24.98 -2.27
CA LYS A 2 -11.33 -23.92 -1.26
C LYS A 2 -10.73 -22.69 -1.96
N PRO A 3 -11.45 -21.56 -2.09
CA PRO A 3 -10.87 -20.36 -2.67
C PRO A 3 -9.69 -19.90 -1.80
N TYR A 4 -8.60 -19.46 -2.42
CA TYR A 4 -7.36 -19.01 -1.75
C TYR A 4 -7.59 -17.97 -0.63
N GLY A 5 -8.73 -17.27 -0.61
CA GLY A 5 -9.15 -16.37 0.46
C GLY A 5 -9.27 -17.01 1.86
N TYR A 6 -9.30 -18.34 1.98
CA TYR A 6 -9.38 -19.05 3.27
C TYR A 6 -8.04 -19.26 3.99
N LEU A 7 -6.92 -18.89 3.36
CA LEU A 7 -5.59 -19.04 3.95
C LEU A 7 -5.08 -17.76 4.63
N GLY A 8 -5.85 -16.68 4.66
CA GLY A 8 -5.43 -15.44 5.33
C GLY A 8 -4.14 -14.83 4.77
N PHE A 9 -3.90 -14.94 3.46
CA PHE A 9 -2.75 -14.32 2.76
C PHE A 9 -3.20 -13.26 1.73
N GLY A 10 -4.37 -12.65 1.93
CA GLY A 10 -4.94 -11.70 0.98
C GLY A 10 -4.02 -10.50 0.71
N GLU A 11 -3.37 -10.00 1.76
CA GLU A 11 -2.42 -8.89 1.72
C GLU A 11 -1.19 -9.23 0.89
N VAL A 12 -0.66 -10.45 1.04
CA VAL A 12 0.48 -10.91 0.24
C VAL A 12 0.08 -11.05 -1.23
N ALA A 13 -1.10 -11.59 -1.50
CA ALA A 13 -1.63 -11.68 -2.86
C ALA A 13 -1.82 -10.28 -3.47
N VAL A 14 -2.39 -9.32 -2.73
CA VAL A 14 -2.56 -7.94 -3.19
C VAL A 14 -1.20 -7.30 -3.48
N PHE A 15 -0.22 -7.44 -2.59
CA PHE A 15 1.14 -6.96 -2.82
C PHE A 15 1.75 -7.52 -4.11
N VAL A 16 1.65 -8.84 -4.32
CA VAL A 16 2.23 -9.50 -5.48
C VAL A 16 1.52 -9.08 -6.76
N PHE A 17 0.18 -9.14 -6.80
CA PHE A 17 -0.56 -8.91 -8.05
C PHE A 17 -0.65 -7.42 -8.41
N PHE A 18 -0.99 -6.55 -7.45
CA PHE A 18 -1.13 -5.11 -7.72
C PHE A 18 0.17 -4.34 -7.63
N GLY A 19 1.15 -4.83 -6.88
CA GLY A 19 2.50 -4.27 -6.84
C GLY A 19 3.38 -4.88 -7.91
N LEU A 20 3.92 -6.07 -7.65
CA LEU A 20 4.96 -6.68 -8.49
C LEU A 20 4.48 -6.99 -9.92
N VAL A 21 3.41 -7.76 -10.07
CA VAL A 21 2.96 -8.24 -11.38
C VAL A 21 2.43 -7.09 -12.23
N ALA A 22 1.53 -6.26 -11.70
CA ALA A 22 0.94 -5.16 -12.45
C ALA A 22 2.01 -4.13 -12.87
N VAL A 23 2.87 -3.68 -11.95
CA VAL A 23 3.83 -2.61 -12.24
C VAL A 23 5.00 -3.14 -13.09
N LEU A 24 5.63 -4.24 -12.68
CA LEU A 24 6.78 -4.78 -13.43
C LEU A 24 6.37 -5.40 -14.76
N GLY A 25 5.19 -6.05 -14.82
CA GLY A 25 4.64 -6.55 -16.08
C GLY A 25 4.36 -5.43 -17.06
N THR A 26 3.83 -4.29 -16.58
CA THR A 26 3.66 -3.09 -17.42
C THR A 26 5.01 -2.56 -17.89
N GLN A 27 5.99 -2.41 -17.00
CA GLN A 27 7.31 -1.93 -17.38
C GLN A 27 7.98 -2.85 -18.42
N TYR A 28 7.94 -4.17 -18.21
CA TYR A 28 8.55 -5.13 -19.11
C TYR A 28 7.87 -5.15 -20.48
N THR A 29 6.54 -5.10 -20.54
CA THR A 29 5.82 -5.08 -21.82
C THR A 29 6.04 -3.77 -22.61
N GLN A 30 6.26 -2.66 -21.92
CA GLN A 30 6.47 -1.35 -22.55
C GLN A 30 7.95 -1.06 -22.89
N ALA A 31 8.88 -1.50 -22.05
CA ALA A 31 10.30 -1.13 -22.14
C ALA A 31 11.25 -2.34 -22.35
N LEU A 32 10.73 -3.58 -22.36
CA LEU A 32 11.48 -4.83 -22.46
C LEU A 32 12.60 -4.99 -21.42
N ARG A 33 12.49 -4.28 -20.30
CA ARG A 33 13.42 -4.36 -19.17
C ARG A 33 12.71 -4.04 -17.86
N ILE A 34 13.25 -4.58 -16.79
CA ILE A 34 12.91 -4.18 -15.42
C ILE A 34 14.15 -3.52 -14.85
N ASP A 35 13.99 -2.31 -14.31
CA ASP A 35 15.04 -1.60 -13.61
C ASP A 35 14.67 -1.37 -12.14
N TRP A 36 15.62 -0.81 -11.39
CA TRP A 36 15.46 -0.59 -9.97
C TRP A 36 14.36 0.45 -9.67
N VAL A 37 14.09 1.40 -10.58
CA VAL A 37 13.01 2.40 -10.43
C VAL A 37 11.66 1.69 -10.50
N GLY A 38 11.45 0.86 -11.51
CA GLY A 38 10.24 0.06 -11.63
C GLY A 38 10.03 -0.91 -10.46
N LEU A 39 11.10 -1.55 -9.97
CA LEU A 39 11.03 -2.38 -8.76
C LEU A 39 10.61 -1.58 -7.52
N THR A 40 11.16 -0.37 -7.36
CA THR A 40 10.83 0.52 -6.25
C THR A 40 9.37 0.95 -6.31
N LEU A 41 8.86 1.32 -7.49
CA LEU A 41 7.46 1.65 -7.72
C LEU A 41 6.53 0.47 -7.44
N ALA A 42 6.91 -0.72 -7.87
CA ALA A 42 6.15 -1.94 -7.67
C ALA A 42 5.98 -2.27 -6.18
N ILE A 43 7.06 -2.20 -5.41
CA ILE A 43 7.02 -2.46 -3.96
C ILE A 43 6.20 -1.37 -3.25
N ALA A 44 6.42 -0.09 -3.56
CA ALA A 44 5.66 1.00 -2.94
C ALA A 44 4.15 0.91 -3.22
N THR A 45 3.77 0.63 -4.47
CA THR A 45 2.37 0.43 -4.88
C THR A 45 1.77 -0.82 -4.23
N GLY A 46 2.52 -1.91 -4.16
CA GLY A 46 2.15 -3.12 -3.44
C GLY A 46 1.90 -2.86 -1.95
N CYS A 47 2.76 -2.06 -1.31
CA CYS A 47 2.61 -1.68 0.09
C CYS A 47 1.34 -0.84 0.34
N LEU A 48 1.09 0.18 -0.49
CA LEU A 48 -0.08 1.06 -0.34
C LEU A 48 -1.38 0.31 -0.61
N SER A 49 -1.45 -0.51 -1.67
CA SER A 49 -2.62 -1.36 -1.95
C SER A 49 -2.89 -2.39 -0.84
N SER A 50 -1.82 -3.00 -0.31
CA SER A 50 -1.94 -3.91 0.84
C SER A 50 -2.42 -3.18 2.09
N ALA A 51 -1.98 -1.94 2.33
CA ALA A 51 -2.43 -1.14 3.46
C ALA A 51 -3.94 -0.86 3.41
N VAL A 52 -4.51 -0.64 2.21
CA VAL A 52 -5.97 -0.52 2.03
C VAL A 52 -6.68 -1.80 2.47
N LEU A 53 -6.18 -2.96 2.04
CA LEU A 53 -6.77 -4.25 2.45
C LEU A 53 -6.59 -4.52 3.95
N VAL A 54 -5.43 -4.19 4.51
CA VAL A 54 -5.18 -4.32 5.96
C VAL A 54 -6.15 -3.44 6.76
N ALA A 55 -6.40 -2.19 6.34
CA ALA A 55 -7.37 -1.32 7.01
C ALA A 55 -8.79 -1.92 6.96
N ASN A 56 -9.18 -2.48 5.81
CA ASN A 56 -10.45 -3.19 5.67
C ASN A 56 -10.53 -4.40 6.60
N ASN A 57 -9.51 -5.24 6.62
CA ASN A 57 -9.49 -6.44 7.45
C ASN A 57 -9.38 -6.13 8.95
N LEU A 58 -8.69 -5.04 9.33
CA LEU A 58 -8.62 -4.55 10.71
C LEU A 58 -10.00 -4.13 11.22
N ARG A 59 -10.78 -3.42 10.39
CA ARG A 59 -12.16 -3.03 10.72
C ARG A 59 -13.03 -4.24 11.03
N ASP A 60 -12.87 -5.28 10.23
CA ASP A 60 -13.78 -6.42 10.19
C ASP A 60 -13.32 -7.57 11.11
N ILE A 61 -12.23 -7.43 11.89
CA ILE A 61 -11.73 -8.48 12.80
C ILE A 61 -12.83 -9.08 13.70
N PRO A 62 -13.68 -8.29 14.41
CA PRO A 62 -14.68 -8.85 15.31
C PRO A 62 -15.67 -9.75 14.58
N THR A 63 -16.22 -9.27 13.46
CA THR A 63 -17.21 -9.98 12.65
C THR A 63 -16.61 -11.16 11.88
N ASP A 64 -15.39 -11.02 11.36
CA ASP A 64 -14.68 -12.11 10.69
C ASP A 64 -14.34 -13.25 11.67
N LYS A 65 -14.02 -12.92 12.93
CA LYS A 65 -13.78 -13.91 13.98
C LYS A 65 -15.05 -14.66 14.37
N GLU A 66 -16.18 -13.97 14.51
CA GLU A 66 -17.48 -14.58 14.83
C GLU A 66 -18.00 -15.49 13.69
N SER A 67 -17.76 -15.11 12.44
CA SER A 67 -18.17 -15.88 11.25
C SER A 67 -17.21 -17.00 10.87
N GLY A 68 -16.10 -17.19 11.59
CA GLY A 68 -15.08 -18.21 11.28
C GLY A 68 -14.24 -17.92 10.03
N LYS A 69 -14.27 -16.68 9.52
CA LYS A 69 -13.49 -16.27 8.35
C LYS A 69 -12.03 -16.04 8.75
N ILE A 70 -11.12 -16.68 8.02
CA ILE A 70 -9.67 -16.63 8.32
C ILE A 70 -8.98 -15.59 7.42
N THR A 71 -8.86 -14.36 7.90
CA THR A 71 -8.04 -13.30 7.29
C THR A 71 -6.66 -13.20 7.95
N LEU A 72 -5.70 -12.51 7.32
CA LEU A 72 -4.40 -12.24 7.95
C LEU A 72 -4.58 -11.46 9.25
N ALA A 73 -5.53 -10.50 9.25
CA ALA A 73 -5.84 -9.71 10.43
C ALA A 73 -6.36 -10.57 11.60
N VAL A 74 -7.23 -11.55 11.32
CA VAL A 74 -7.68 -12.52 12.33
C VAL A 74 -6.53 -13.41 12.82
N ARG A 75 -5.61 -13.82 11.93
CA ARG A 75 -4.44 -14.64 12.29
C ARG A 75 -3.40 -13.88 13.11
N LEU A 76 -3.12 -12.63 12.75
CA LEU A 76 -2.14 -11.76 13.42
C LEU A 76 -2.70 -11.18 14.73
N GLY A 77 -4.02 -10.97 14.79
CA GLY A 77 -4.68 -10.22 15.85
C GLY A 77 -4.60 -8.71 15.63
N ASP A 78 -5.44 -7.96 16.35
CA ASP A 78 -5.61 -6.51 16.19
C ASP A 78 -4.28 -5.74 16.31
N ALA A 79 -3.51 -5.96 17.38
CA ALA A 79 -2.27 -5.23 17.64
C ALA A 79 -1.23 -5.41 16.52
N LYS A 80 -0.98 -6.65 16.08
CA LYS A 80 -0.01 -6.93 15.00
C LYS A 80 -0.50 -6.42 13.64
N THR A 81 -1.81 -6.43 13.40
CA THR A 81 -2.42 -5.89 12.18
C THR A 81 -2.23 -4.37 12.10
N ARG A 82 -2.36 -3.66 13.23
CA ARG A 82 -2.04 -2.22 13.31
C ARG A 82 -0.58 -1.96 13.01
N VAL A 83 0.35 -2.75 13.56
CA VAL A 83 1.79 -2.65 13.26
C VAL A 83 2.06 -2.88 11.78
N LEU A 84 1.46 -3.91 11.18
CA LEU A 84 1.59 -4.20 9.75
C LEU A 84 1.12 -3.01 8.90
N PHE A 85 -0.04 -2.42 9.21
CA PHE A 85 -0.53 -1.23 8.52
C PHE A 85 0.48 -0.08 8.56
N GLN A 86 1.05 0.21 9.74
CA GLN A 86 2.07 1.26 9.87
C GLN A 86 3.34 0.93 9.08
N ALA A 87 3.80 -0.32 9.14
CA ALA A 87 4.99 -0.76 8.42
C ALA A 87 4.82 -0.60 6.90
N LEU A 88 3.66 -0.96 6.35
CA LEU A 88 3.37 -0.81 4.92
C LEU A 88 3.41 0.67 4.49
N LEU A 89 2.80 1.58 5.27
CA LEU A 89 2.89 3.01 4.98
C LEU A 89 4.34 3.51 5.06
N VAL A 90 5.06 3.17 6.12
CA VAL A 90 6.46 3.58 6.30
C VAL A 90 7.33 3.11 5.14
N VAL A 91 7.21 1.84 4.72
CA VAL A 91 7.97 1.32 3.59
C VAL A 91 7.67 2.09 2.31
N ALA A 92 6.40 2.39 2.01
CA ALA A 92 6.05 3.18 0.82
C ALA A 92 6.69 4.58 0.81
N PHE A 93 6.72 5.27 1.95
CA PHE A 93 7.36 6.59 2.04
C PHE A 93 8.88 6.53 2.09
N VAL A 94 9.48 5.50 2.68
CA VAL A 94 10.93 5.25 2.59
C VAL A 94 11.33 5.02 1.13
N LEU A 95 10.56 4.23 0.39
CA LEU A 95 10.81 4.01 -1.05
C LEU A 95 10.59 5.28 -1.88
N THR A 96 9.72 6.20 -1.43
CA THR A 96 9.63 7.54 -2.04
C THR A 96 10.95 8.30 -1.91
N LEU A 97 11.63 8.20 -0.76
CA LEU A 97 12.96 8.80 -0.58
C LEU A 97 14.02 8.10 -1.43
N VAL A 98 13.90 6.79 -1.65
CA VAL A 98 14.79 6.05 -2.58
C VAL A 98 14.60 6.54 -4.03
N LEU A 99 13.37 6.83 -4.44
CA LEU A 99 13.08 7.37 -5.78
C LEU A 99 13.69 8.75 -6.04
N ILE A 100 13.96 9.54 -4.99
CA ILE A 100 14.69 10.83 -5.12
C ILE A 100 16.08 10.63 -5.73
N LEU A 101 16.70 9.45 -5.55
CA LEU A 101 17.98 9.09 -6.16
C LEU A 101 17.88 8.91 -7.69
N ALA A 102 16.69 8.60 -8.23
CA ALA A 102 16.46 8.59 -9.68
C ALA A 102 16.26 10.02 -10.20
N THR A 103 15.47 10.80 -9.48
CA THR A 103 15.26 12.22 -9.77
C THR A 103 14.76 12.96 -8.54
N PRO A 104 15.33 14.15 -8.20
CA PRO A 104 14.86 14.95 -7.07
C PRO A 104 13.37 15.31 -7.13
N TRP A 105 12.80 15.34 -8.34
CA TRP A 105 11.38 15.62 -8.56
C TRP A 105 10.45 14.60 -7.90
N CYS A 106 10.91 13.37 -7.64
CA CYS A 106 10.13 12.36 -6.92
C CYS A 106 9.79 12.77 -5.47
N ALA A 107 10.44 13.79 -4.92
CA ALA A 107 10.08 14.38 -3.63
C ALA A 107 8.61 14.86 -3.58
N VAL A 108 8.01 15.17 -4.73
CA VAL A 108 6.58 15.53 -4.82
C VAL A 108 5.66 14.41 -4.30
N GLY A 109 6.10 13.14 -4.34
CA GLY A 109 5.35 12.02 -3.75
C GLY A 109 5.08 12.19 -2.25
N LEU A 110 5.87 13.01 -1.54
CA LEU A 110 5.66 13.34 -0.14
C LEU A 110 4.40 14.20 0.09
N VAL A 111 3.79 14.77 -0.96
CA VAL A 111 2.48 15.45 -0.86
C VAL A 111 1.36 14.51 -0.40
N ALA A 112 1.52 13.20 -0.56
CA ALA A 112 0.60 12.20 -0.04
C ALA A 112 0.75 11.94 1.48
N LEU A 113 1.83 12.43 2.10
CA LEU A 113 2.15 12.16 3.52
C LEU A 113 1.08 12.65 4.50
N PRO A 114 0.46 13.85 4.35
CA PRO A 114 -0.62 14.27 5.24
C PRO A 114 -1.83 13.33 5.21
N LEU A 115 -2.16 12.75 4.05
CA LEU A 115 -3.22 11.75 3.93
C LEU A 115 -2.85 10.44 4.62
N ALA A 116 -1.60 10.01 4.48
CA ALA A 116 -1.09 8.81 5.16
C ALA A 116 -1.12 8.98 6.68
N VAL A 117 -0.72 10.14 7.20
CA VAL A 117 -0.75 10.46 8.62
C VAL A 117 -2.18 10.49 9.16
N ARG A 118 -3.11 11.07 8.38
CA ARG A 118 -4.54 11.05 8.71
C ARG A 118 -5.09 9.63 8.78
N ALA A 119 -4.74 8.76 7.83
CA ALA A 119 -5.12 7.35 7.86
C ALA A 119 -4.48 6.59 9.03
N ALA A 120 -3.22 6.88 9.35
CA ALA A 120 -2.48 6.21 10.42
C ALA A 120 -2.98 6.58 11.83
N LYS A 121 -3.49 7.79 12.04
CA LYS A 121 -3.87 8.28 13.38
C LYS A 121 -4.96 7.43 14.04
N PRO A 122 -6.12 7.13 13.42
CA PRO A 122 -7.15 6.24 13.99
C PRO A 122 -6.65 4.83 14.27
N VAL A 123 -5.77 4.31 13.40
CA VAL A 123 -5.19 2.98 13.54
C VAL A 123 -4.27 2.93 14.78
N ARG A 124 -3.48 3.98 15.02
CA ARG A 124 -2.58 4.07 16.18
C ARG A 124 -3.31 4.32 17.49
N SER A 125 -4.42 5.05 17.47
CA SER A 125 -5.21 5.37 18.66
C SER A 125 -6.12 4.22 19.12
N GLY A 126 -6.07 3.07 18.46
CA GLY A 126 -6.87 1.90 18.84
C GLY A 126 -8.34 1.98 18.43
N LEU A 127 -8.72 2.90 17.53
CA LEU A 127 -10.10 2.96 17.05
C LEU A 127 -10.47 1.69 16.27
N GLY A 128 -11.74 1.31 16.31
CA GLY A 128 -12.23 0.04 15.76
C GLY A 128 -13.60 0.19 15.09
N GLY A 129 -14.00 -0.83 14.32
CA GLY A 129 -15.30 -0.84 13.65
C GLY A 129 -15.52 0.36 12.73
N ARG A 130 -16.69 1.01 12.82
CA ARG A 130 -17.08 2.09 11.90
C ARG A 130 -16.11 3.28 11.87
N ASP A 131 -15.36 3.50 12.95
CA ASP A 131 -14.36 4.58 13.03
C ASP A 131 -13.15 4.35 12.12
N LEU A 132 -12.98 3.12 11.59
CA LEU A 132 -11.96 2.80 10.59
C LEU A 132 -12.45 2.98 9.15
N ILE A 133 -13.73 3.29 8.90
CA ILE A 133 -14.23 3.56 7.53
C ILE A 133 -13.47 4.73 6.86
N PRO A 134 -13.21 5.87 7.55
CA PRO A 134 -12.39 6.94 6.99
C PRO A 134 -10.96 6.52 6.67
N VAL A 135 -10.39 5.54 7.40
CA VAL A 135 -9.02 5.04 7.16
C VAL A 135 -8.92 4.38 5.79
N LEU A 136 -9.91 3.61 5.36
CA LEU A 136 -9.90 3.00 4.03
C LEU A 136 -9.88 4.08 2.93
N LYS A 137 -10.72 5.10 3.08
CA LYS A 137 -10.78 6.24 2.16
C LYS A 137 -9.44 6.98 2.12
N ASP A 138 -8.91 7.38 3.28
CA ASP A 138 -7.68 8.18 3.35
C ASP A 138 -6.45 7.37 2.88
N THR A 139 -6.41 6.06 3.11
CA THR A 139 -5.35 5.17 2.58
C THR A 139 -5.45 5.02 1.06
N GLY A 140 -6.67 4.85 0.52
CA GLY A 140 -6.90 4.81 -0.93
C GLY A 140 -6.54 6.12 -1.62
N LEU A 141 -6.89 7.26 -1.01
CA LEU A 141 -6.50 8.59 -1.49
C LEU A 141 -4.97 8.79 -1.41
N THR A 142 -4.33 8.30 -0.35
CA THR A 142 -2.86 8.31 -0.24
C THR A 142 -2.24 7.58 -1.43
N MET A 143 -2.72 6.37 -1.74
CA MET A 143 -2.26 5.58 -2.88
C MET A 143 -2.44 6.33 -4.21
N LEU A 144 -3.61 6.90 -4.44
CA LEU A 144 -3.93 7.63 -5.66
C LEU A 144 -3.05 8.88 -5.83
N VAL A 145 -3.00 9.72 -4.80
CA VAL A 145 -2.21 10.97 -4.82
C VAL A 145 -0.73 10.66 -5.00
N TRP A 146 -0.21 9.67 -4.27
CA TRP A 146 1.17 9.25 -4.40
C TRP A 146 1.50 8.76 -5.82
N ALA A 147 0.66 7.89 -6.38
CA ALA A 147 0.88 7.32 -7.71
C ALA A 147 0.86 8.40 -8.80
N VAL A 148 -0.11 9.31 -8.77
CA VAL A 148 -0.20 10.43 -9.73
C VAL A 148 0.99 11.37 -9.60
N ALA A 149 1.35 11.74 -8.38
CA ALA A 149 2.45 12.67 -8.12
C ALA A 149 3.80 12.09 -8.58
N VAL A 150 4.10 10.84 -8.24
CA VAL A 150 5.34 10.18 -8.64
C VAL A 150 5.39 9.90 -10.14
N ALA A 151 4.26 9.49 -10.75
CA ALA A 151 4.19 9.31 -12.20
C ALA A 151 4.46 10.62 -12.94
N ALA A 152 3.83 11.72 -12.52
CA ALA A 152 4.08 13.05 -13.09
C ALA A 152 5.55 13.47 -12.93
N ALA A 153 6.14 13.24 -11.75
CA ALA A 153 7.55 13.53 -11.50
C ALA A 153 8.47 12.77 -12.46
N LEU A 154 8.22 11.48 -12.68
CA LEU A 154 9.06 10.65 -13.55
C LEU A 154 8.90 11.01 -15.03
N VAL A 155 7.67 11.32 -15.48
CA VAL A 155 7.36 11.70 -16.87
C VAL A 155 7.95 13.06 -17.24
N PHE A 156 7.81 14.05 -16.36
CA PHE A 156 8.25 15.43 -16.63
C PHE A 156 9.65 15.73 -16.08
N SER A 157 10.36 14.72 -15.58
CA SER A 157 11.71 14.94 -15.05
C SER A 157 12.67 15.33 -16.18
N PRO A 158 13.36 16.46 -16.08
CA PRO A 158 14.39 16.85 -17.05
C PRO A 158 15.62 15.95 -17.00
N THR A 159 15.74 15.05 -16.01
CA THR A 159 16.87 14.09 -15.91
C THR A 159 16.93 13.08 -17.06
N TRP A 160 15.87 12.93 -17.84
CA TRP A 160 15.81 12.00 -18.98
C TRP A 160 15.83 12.70 -20.35
N ALA A 161 15.73 14.04 -20.37
CA ALA A 161 15.73 14.86 -21.57
C ALA A 161 17.16 15.25 -21.96
#